data_AF-A0AAQ3MBS7-F1
#
_entry.id   AF-A0AAQ3MBS7-F1
#
_cell.length_a   1.000
_cell.length_b   1.000
_cell.length_c   1.000
_cell.angle_alpha   90.00
_cell.angle_beta   90.00
_cell.angle_gamma   90.00
#
_symmetry.space_group_name_H-M   'P 1'
#
loop_
_entity.id
_entity.type
_entity.pdbx_description
1 polymer ?
#
loop_
_entity_poly.entity_id
_entity_poly.type
_entity_poly.pdbx_seq_one_letter_code
_entity_poly.pdbx_strand_id
1 'polypeptide(L)'
;MSDAVSFASNKAVVSPAPQVDSKPPSFSKEESAESCTCVKTEYHGKFASQEMACAVKIRYLGEDKVHDLLSGLLTGYNRYKFQADPDWDTDALKRCGQLASDASNTFLSLLRNVDEFANLEPMRVFLKKKFDSGSSPINFMAKSCEKNLTKKKKDGAGYCDYFEADNLTKLRNFVDPLITSRPNSNVPTLWPLIKQVVFGIAGSKILEHITIVDLPGISDTNYTRRTQTSEYLRICDALWIFSKIDRAADDTTVKGCSQNTANPSMETS
;
A
#
# COMPACT_ATOMS: atom_id res chain seq x y z
N MET A 1 -29.52 4.87 69.03
CA MET A 1 -30.45 3.78 68.68
C MET A 1 -31.61 4.41 67.94
N SER A 2 -31.81 3.99 66.69
CA SER A 2 -33.03 4.10 65.87
C SER A 2 -33.51 5.47 65.41
N ASP A 3 -33.14 5.79 64.17
CA ASP A 3 -33.77 6.74 63.25
C ASP A 3 -35.18 6.30 62.81
N ALA A 4 -36.08 7.27 62.67
CA ALA A 4 -37.20 7.20 61.72
C ALA A 4 -37.74 8.63 61.46
N VAL A 5 -37.44 9.21 60.30
CA VAL A 5 -38.24 10.29 59.72
C VAL A 5 -38.27 10.13 58.19
N SER A 6 -39.49 10.12 57.65
CA SER A 6 -39.81 9.95 56.24
C SER A 6 -39.33 11.14 55.39
N PHE A 7 -38.91 10.89 54.16
CA PHE A 7 -38.76 11.94 53.15
C PHE A 7 -39.57 11.62 51.89
N ALA A 8 -40.45 12.56 51.55
CA ALA A 8 -41.16 12.63 50.29
C ALA A 8 -40.18 12.94 49.15
N SER A 9 -40.22 12.16 48.07
CA SER A 9 -39.48 12.46 46.83
C SER A 9 -40.13 13.62 46.10
N ASN A 10 -39.47 14.78 46.13
CA ASN A 10 -39.73 15.88 45.21
C ASN A 10 -39.14 15.56 43.84
N LYS A 11 -39.97 15.68 42.79
CA LYS A 11 -39.59 15.54 41.38
C LYS A 11 -38.55 16.60 41.01
N ALA A 12 -37.36 16.16 40.58
CA ALA A 12 -36.46 16.97 39.79
C ALA A 12 -36.80 16.79 38.30
N VAL A 13 -37.09 17.91 37.63
CA VAL A 13 -37.31 17.99 36.19
C VAL A 13 -35.96 17.73 35.49
N VAL A 14 -35.85 16.62 34.78
CA VAL A 14 -34.68 16.30 33.95
C VAL A 14 -34.89 16.95 32.58
N SER A 15 -34.10 17.98 32.28
CA SER A 15 -33.95 18.48 30.90
C SER A 15 -33.25 17.40 30.06
N PRO A 16 -33.67 17.17 28.80
CA PRO A 16 -32.99 16.20 27.95
C PRO A 16 -31.57 16.66 27.61
N ALA A 17 -30.61 15.75 27.74
CA ALA A 17 -29.24 15.93 27.27
C ALA A 17 -29.23 16.12 25.74
N PRO A 18 -28.30 16.93 25.18
CA PRO A 18 -28.17 17.06 23.74
C PRO A 18 -27.80 15.72 23.12
N GLN A 19 -28.59 15.28 22.15
CA GLN A 19 -28.30 14.14 21.29
C GLN A 19 -27.05 14.47 20.49
N VAL A 20 -25.89 13.97 20.92
CA VAL A 20 -24.68 13.91 20.09
C VAL A 20 -24.82 12.65 19.26
N ASP A 21 -25.11 12.82 17.97
CA ASP A 21 -24.99 11.76 16.96
C ASP A 21 -23.52 11.33 16.88
N SER A 22 -23.10 10.43 17.77
CA SER A 22 -21.81 9.77 17.72
C SER A 22 -21.88 8.61 16.75
N LYS A 23 -22.07 8.90 15.45
CA LYS A 23 -21.73 7.93 14.41
C LYS A 23 -20.23 8.08 14.16
N PRO A 24 -19.39 7.09 14.51
CA PRO A 24 -17.98 7.14 14.17
C PRO A 24 -17.85 7.26 12.64
N PRO A 25 -16.85 7.99 12.12
CA PRO A 25 -16.63 8.09 10.69
C PRO A 25 -16.45 6.67 10.13
N SER A 26 -17.40 6.26 9.28
CA SER A 26 -17.39 4.99 8.56
C SER A 26 -16.22 5.01 7.58
N PHE A 27 -15.18 4.24 7.87
CA PHE A 27 -13.99 4.11 7.03
C PHE A 27 -14.06 3.00 5.96
N SER A 28 -15.18 2.30 5.84
CA SER A 28 -15.34 1.24 4.86
C SER A 28 -16.51 1.54 3.94
N LYS A 29 -16.21 1.89 2.68
CA LYS A 29 -17.10 1.58 1.58
C LYS A 29 -17.03 0.06 1.39
N GLU A 30 -18.10 -0.64 1.73
CA GLU A 30 -18.34 -1.98 1.20
C GLU A 30 -18.61 -1.84 -0.30
N GLU A 31 -17.64 -2.18 -1.13
CA GLU A 31 -17.84 -2.72 -2.48
C GLU A 31 -16.47 -3.09 -3.09
N SER A 32 -16.39 -4.31 -3.64
CA SER A 32 -15.23 -4.95 -4.28
C SER A 32 -14.11 -5.43 -3.34
N ALA A 33 -13.87 -6.75 -3.37
CA ALA A 33 -12.71 -7.41 -2.77
C ALA A 33 -11.41 -7.14 -3.57
N GLU A 34 -11.15 -5.88 -3.88
CA GLU A 34 -9.84 -5.41 -4.32
C GLU A 34 -9.08 -4.96 -3.07
N SER A 35 -7.92 -5.55 -2.82
CA SER A 35 -7.00 -5.11 -1.76
C SER A 35 -6.68 -3.63 -1.96
N CYS A 36 -7.32 -2.76 -1.18
CA CYS A 36 -7.25 -1.31 -1.33
C CYS A 36 -5.87 -0.73 -0.94
N THR A 37 -5.08 -1.46 -0.15
CA THR A 37 -3.75 -1.02 0.27
C THR A 37 -2.70 -1.52 -0.72
N CYS A 38 -2.25 -0.63 -1.61
CA CYS A 38 -1.22 -0.91 -2.61
C CYS A 38 0.20 -0.48 -2.19
N VAL A 39 0.37 0.18 -1.03
CA VAL A 39 1.66 0.70 -0.55
C VAL A 39 1.72 0.61 0.97
N LYS A 40 2.87 0.20 1.52
CA LYS A 40 3.13 0.27 2.97
C LYS A 40 2.90 1.69 3.47
N THR A 41 2.05 1.81 4.48
CA THR A 41 1.68 3.09 5.07
C THR A 41 1.95 3.07 6.57
N GLU A 42 2.78 4.00 7.03
CA GLU A 42 3.14 4.12 8.45
C GLU A 42 2.51 5.36 9.06
N TYR A 43 2.07 5.24 10.30
CA TYR A 43 1.51 6.32 11.10
C TYR A 43 2.40 6.52 12.32
N HIS A 44 2.93 7.73 12.43
CA HIS A 44 3.86 8.17 13.47
C HIS A 44 3.28 9.38 14.20
N GLY A 45 3.83 9.67 15.37
CA GLY A 45 3.71 10.98 16.00
C GLY A 45 4.32 12.09 15.13
N LYS A 46 4.26 13.31 15.62
CA LYS A 46 4.78 14.50 14.94
C LYS A 46 6.25 14.32 14.52
N PHE A 47 6.58 14.63 13.27
CA PHE A 47 8.00 14.64 12.85
C PHE A 47 8.77 15.80 13.51
N ALA A 48 10.08 15.63 13.68
CA ALA A 48 10.92 16.66 14.29
C ALA A 48 10.88 18.01 13.56
N SER A 49 10.78 17.99 12.22
CA SER A 49 10.70 19.19 11.38
C SER A 49 9.28 19.67 11.09
N GLN A 50 8.26 18.99 11.62
CA GLN A 50 6.86 19.30 11.32
C GLN A 50 6.41 20.54 12.09
N GLU A 51 5.67 21.42 11.43
CA GLU A 51 5.10 22.61 12.06
C GLU A 51 3.57 22.50 12.18
N MET A 52 2.92 21.96 11.15
CA MET A 52 1.45 21.83 11.06
C MET A 52 0.92 20.60 11.81
N ALA A 53 -0.40 20.51 11.92
CA ALA A 53 -1.09 19.42 12.63
C ALA A 53 -0.83 18.03 12.01
N CYS A 54 -0.69 17.96 10.68
CA CYS A 54 -0.44 16.72 9.97
C CYS A 54 0.66 16.89 8.91
N ALA A 55 1.44 15.85 8.69
CA ALA A 55 2.45 15.79 7.64
C ALA A 55 2.43 14.43 6.96
N VAL A 56 2.93 14.39 5.72
CA VAL A 56 3.16 13.15 4.99
C VAL A 56 4.51 13.21 4.29
N LYS A 57 5.24 12.11 4.38
CA LYS A 57 6.49 11.87 3.68
C LYS A 57 6.32 10.64 2.79
N ILE A 58 6.44 10.84 1.49
CA ILE A 58 6.36 9.76 0.48
C ILE A 58 7.78 9.44 0.06
N ARG A 59 8.16 8.15 0.13
CA ARG A 59 9.45 7.67 -0.37
C ARG A 59 9.26 6.87 -1.63
N TYR A 60 10.16 7.05 -2.57
CA TYR A 60 10.20 6.27 -3.79
C TYR A 60 11.31 5.21 -3.74
N LEU A 61 11.19 4.20 -4.58
CA LEU A 61 12.23 3.20 -4.80
C LEU A 61 13.50 3.87 -5.34
N GLY A 62 14.66 3.37 -4.89
CA GLY A 62 15.94 3.69 -5.50
C GLY A 62 16.13 2.97 -6.83
N GLU A 63 17.12 3.40 -7.61
CA GLU A 63 17.37 2.95 -8.99
C GLU A 63 17.45 1.41 -9.10
N ASP A 64 18.25 0.75 -8.24
CA ASP A 64 18.36 -0.71 -8.20
C ASP A 64 17.00 -1.41 -8.00
N LYS A 65 16.16 -0.85 -7.11
CA LYS A 65 14.84 -1.42 -6.81
C LYS A 65 13.80 -1.13 -7.89
N VAL A 66 13.98 -0.08 -8.68
CA VAL A 66 13.20 0.13 -9.91
C VAL A 66 13.55 -0.94 -10.94
N HIS A 67 14.84 -1.25 -11.10
CA HIS A 67 15.30 -2.30 -12.02
C HIS A 67 14.75 -3.68 -11.61
N ASP A 68 14.84 -4.03 -10.32
CA ASP A 68 14.28 -5.28 -9.76
C ASP A 68 12.77 -5.40 -10.04
N LEU A 69 12.03 -4.32 -9.77
CA LEU A 69 10.58 -4.27 -10.00
C LEU A 69 10.25 -4.52 -11.47
N LEU A 70 10.85 -3.77 -12.39
CA LEU A 70 10.59 -3.89 -13.82
C LEU A 70 10.95 -5.29 -14.34
N SER A 71 12.04 -5.87 -13.84
CA SER A 71 12.49 -7.22 -14.21
C SER A 71 11.48 -8.29 -13.78
N GLY A 72 10.96 -8.20 -12.55
CA GLY A 72 9.93 -9.11 -12.04
C GLY A 72 8.63 -9.02 -12.85
N LEU A 73 8.17 -7.80 -13.14
CA LEU A 73 6.97 -7.57 -13.97
C LEU A 73 7.14 -8.11 -15.39
N LEU A 74 8.30 -7.89 -16.01
CA LEU A 74 8.58 -8.37 -17.36
C LEU A 74 8.63 -9.89 -17.41
N THR A 75 9.23 -10.52 -16.39
CA THR A 75 9.27 -11.98 -16.27
C THR A 75 7.85 -12.56 -16.19
N GLY A 76 6.99 -12.02 -15.32
CA GLY A 76 5.60 -12.45 -15.20
C GLY A 76 4.80 -12.24 -16.50
N TYR A 77 4.97 -11.08 -17.14
CA TYR A 77 4.33 -10.78 -18.42
C TYR A 77 4.76 -11.75 -19.53
N ASN A 78 6.07 -11.95 -19.72
CA ASN A 78 6.61 -12.83 -20.75
C ASN A 78 6.19 -14.28 -20.53
N ARG A 79 6.19 -14.74 -19.27
CA ARG A 79 5.73 -16.08 -18.90
C ARG A 79 4.33 -16.33 -19.45
N TYR A 80 3.37 -15.45 -19.16
CA TYR A 80 1.99 -15.59 -19.62
C TYR A 80 1.79 -15.34 -21.12
N LYS A 81 2.45 -14.32 -21.68
CA LYS A 81 2.15 -13.85 -23.05
C LYS A 81 2.96 -14.54 -24.14
N PHE A 82 4.19 -14.94 -23.84
CA PHE A 82 5.15 -15.41 -24.85
C PHE A 82 5.73 -16.80 -24.55
N GLN A 83 5.53 -17.31 -23.34
CA GLN A 83 6.00 -18.63 -22.89
C GLN A 83 4.85 -19.41 -22.21
N ALA A 84 3.63 -19.25 -22.72
CA ALA A 84 2.47 -19.93 -22.16
C ALA A 84 2.69 -21.45 -22.19
N ASP A 85 2.45 -22.09 -21.06
CA ASP A 85 2.61 -23.53 -20.90
C ASP A 85 1.25 -24.21 -21.14
N PRO A 86 1.14 -25.17 -22.07
CA PRO A 86 -0.07 -25.93 -22.29
C PRO A 86 -0.54 -26.72 -21.06
N ASP A 87 0.37 -27.05 -20.15
CA ASP A 87 0.10 -27.90 -18.98
C ASP A 87 -0.32 -27.10 -17.73
N TRP A 88 -0.53 -25.78 -17.85
CA TRP A 88 -1.04 -24.99 -16.73
C TRP A 88 -2.44 -25.44 -16.33
N ASP A 89 -2.58 -25.79 -15.05
CA ASP A 89 -3.88 -25.93 -14.42
C ASP A 89 -4.66 -24.59 -14.41
N THR A 90 -5.95 -24.67 -14.14
CA THR A 90 -6.85 -23.51 -14.16
C THR A 90 -6.40 -22.39 -13.22
N ASP A 91 -5.84 -22.75 -12.06
CA ASP A 91 -5.40 -21.76 -11.08
C ASP A 91 -4.09 -21.08 -11.51
N ALA A 92 -3.15 -21.83 -12.07
CA ALA A 92 -1.90 -21.33 -12.62
C ALA A 92 -2.17 -20.39 -13.79
N LEU A 93 -3.07 -20.77 -14.70
CA LEU A 93 -3.49 -19.93 -15.82
C LEU A 93 -4.09 -18.61 -15.33
N LYS A 94 -5.01 -18.67 -14.36
CA LYS A 94 -5.64 -17.47 -13.77
C LYS A 94 -4.61 -16.58 -13.07
N ARG A 95 -3.71 -17.15 -12.27
CA ARG A 95 -2.65 -16.41 -11.56
C ARG A 95 -1.69 -15.73 -12.54
N CYS A 96 -1.17 -16.46 -13.53
CA CYS A 96 -0.27 -15.90 -14.53
C CYS A 96 -0.96 -14.84 -15.40
N GLY A 97 -2.23 -15.03 -15.71
CA GLY A 97 -3.05 -14.03 -16.40
C GLY A 97 -3.19 -12.74 -15.61
N GLN A 98 -3.48 -12.83 -14.31
CA GLN A 98 -3.54 -11.67 -13.43
C GLN A 98 -2.19 -10.96 -13.33
N LEU A 99 -1.09 -11.70 -13.15
CA LEU A 99 0.27 -11.14 -13.11
C LEU A 99 0.61 -10.35 -14.38
N ALA A 100 0.25 -10.87 -15.55
CA ALA A 100 0.48 -10.17 -16.81
C ALA A 100 -0.41 -8.94 -17.00
N SER A 101 -1.65 -9.00 -16.50
CA SER A 101 -2.56 -7.84 -16.46
C SER A 101 -2.01 -6.73 -15.57
N ASP A 102 -1.59 -7.06 -14.34
CA ASP A 102 -1.01 -6.11 -13.39
C ASP A 102 0.30 -5.50 -13.92
N ALA A 103 1.15 -6.32 -14.55
CA ALA A 103 2.36 -5.86 -15.20
C ALA A 103 2.05 -4.87 -16.33
N SER A 104 1.05 -5.18 -17.16
CA SER A 104 0.60 -4.28 -18.23
C SER A 104 0.15 -2.93 -17.67
N ASN A 105 -0.72 -2.94 -16.66
CA ASN A 105 -1.20 -1.72 -16.01
C ASN A 105 -0.07 -0.91 -15.40
N THR A 106 0.91 -1.60 -14.79
CA THR A 106 2.08 -0.96 -14.19
C THR A 106 2.98 -0.32 -15.24
N PHE A 107 3.33 -1.03 -16.33
CA PHE A 107 4.13 -0.47 -17.41
C PHE A 107 3.45 0.74 -18.05
N LEU A 108 2.17 0.62 -18.37
CA LEU A 108 1.39 1.72 -18.94
C LEU A 108 1.27 2.91 -17.98
N SER A 109 1.27 2.67 -16.66
CA SER A 109 1.29 3.74 -15.65
C SER A 109 2.65 4.45 -15.61
N LEU A 110 3.75 3.70 -15.59
CA LEU A 110 5.12 4.22 -15.42
C LEU A 110 5.70 4.85 -16.69
N LEU A 111 5.30 4.34 -17.85
CA LEU A 111 5.95 4.63 -19.13
C LEU A 111 5.00 5.33 -20.11
N ARG A 112 3.89 5.90 -19.63
CA ARG A 112 2.87 6.57 -20.46
C ARG A 112 3.44 7.63 -21.43
N ASN A 113 4.58 8.22 -21.08
CA ASN A 113 5.30 9.21 -21.87
C ASN A 113 6.20 8.61 -22.97
N VAL A 114 6.17 7.30 -23.18
CA VAL A 114 6.91 6.55 -24.19
C VAL A 114 5.90 6.02 -25.19
N ASP A 115 6.11 6.26 -26.49
CA ASP A 115 5.15 5.92 -27.54
C ASP A 115 4.81 4.42 -27.56
N GLU A 116 5.82 3.57 -27.34
CA GLU A 116 5.65 2.13 -27.23
C GLU A 116 4.80 1.71 -26.01
N PHE A 117 4.54 2.60 -25.06
CA PHE A 117 3.74 2.33 -23.86
C PHE A 117 2.51 3.27 -23.76
N ALA A 118 2.07 3.84 -24.88
CA ALA A 118 0.87 4.67 -24.91
C ALA A 118 -0.39 3.87 -24.50
N ASN A 119 -0.52 2.66 -25.04
CA ASN A 119 -1.60 1.71 -24.71
C ASN A 119 -1.12 0.25 -24.89
N LEU A 120 -2.03 -0.72 -24.70
CA LEU A 120 -1.70 -2.15 -24.65
C LEU A 120 -1.08 -2.69 -25.93
N GLU A 121 -1.54 -2.26 -27.11
CA GLU A 121 -1.10 -2.87 -28.38
C GLU A 121 0.35 -2.48 -28.76
N PRO A 122 0.74 -1.19 -28.81
CA PRO A 122 2.14 -0.81 -29.02
C PRO A 122 3.08 -1.45 -28.00
N MET A 123 2.65 -1.55 -26.74
CA MET A 123 3.41 -2.18 -25.67
C MET A 123 3.65 -3.66 -25.97
N ARG A 124 2.59 -4.39 -26.31
CA ARG A 124 2.69 -5.82 -26.65
C ARG A 124 3.62 -6.04 -27.85
N VAL A 125 3.50 -5.22 -28.90
CA VAL A 125 4.35 -5.31 -30.10
C VAL A 125 5.82 -5.04 -29.75
N PHE A 126 6.10 -3.99 -28.98
CA PHE A 126 7.45 -3.66 -28.54
C PHE A 126 8.06 -4.76 -27.68
N LEU A 127 7.33 -5.23 -26.65
CA LEU A 127 7.81 -6.28 -25.75
C LEU A 127 8.02 -7.61 -26.50
N LYS A 128 7.15 -7.96 -27.45
CA LYS A 128 7.32 -9.16 -28.29
C LYS A 128 8.59 -9.08 -29.13
N LYS A 129 8.85 -7.95 -29.80
CA LYS A 129 10.09 -7.73 -30.57
C LYS A 129 11.34 -7.87 -29.69
N LYS A 130 11.30 -7.34 -28.47
CA LYS A 130 12.41 -7.47 -27.50
C LYS A 130 12.61 -8.92 -27.06
N PHE A 131 11.52 -9.61 -26.75
CA PHE A 131 11.54 -11.04 -26.42
C PHE A 131 12.14 -11.89 -27.54
N ASP A 132 11.68 -11.73 -28.79
CA ASP A 132 12.14 -12.53 -29.93
C ASP A 132 13.60 -12.30 -30.29
N SER A 133 14.11 -11.10 -30.03
CA SER A 133 15.53 -10.75 -30.23
C SER A 133 16.43 -11.16 -29.06
N GLY A 134 15.88 -11.69 -27.97
CA GLY A 134 16.64 -11.98 -26.74
C GLY A 134 17.17 -10.74 -26.02
N SER A 135 16.74 -9.53 -26.41
CA SER A 135 17.23 -8.28 -25.83
C SER A 135 16.32 -7.78 -24.71
N SER A 136 16.91 -7.40 -23.57
CA SER A 136 16.16 -6.90 -22.42
C SER A 136 15.78 -5.42 -22.57
N PRO A 137 14.50 -5.04 -22.44
CA PRO A 137 14.08 -3.63 -22.43
C PRO A 137 14.29 -2.95 -21.06
N ILE A 138 14.74 -3.67 -20.03
CA ILE A 138 14.73 -3.17 -18.64
C ILE A 138 15.54 -1.88 -18.48
N ASN A 139 16.77 -1.81 -18.98
CA ASN A 139 17.60 -0.60 -18.88
C ASN A 139 16.95 0.63 -19.51
N PHE A 140 16.25 0.45 -20.63
CA PHE A 140 15.52 1.53 -21.30
C PHE A 140 14.32 1.99 -20.45
N MET A 141 13.54 1.05 -19.92
CA MET A 141 12.38 1.35 -19.10
C MET A 141 12.78 1.99 -17.75
N ALA A 142 13.84 1.48 -17.11
CA ALA A 142 14.38 2.01 -15.86
C ALA A 142 14.84 3.45 -16.04
N LYS A 143 15.61 3.73 -17.10
CA LYS A 143 16.05 5.09 -17.44
C LYS A 143 14.87 6.06 -17.68
N SER A 144 13.76 5.58 -18.24
CA SER A 144 12.55 6.40 -18.38
C SER A 144 11.90 6.70 -17.03
N CYS A 145 11.84 5.72 -16.12
CA CYS A 145 11.35 5.91 -14.76
C CYS A 145 12.23 6.89 -13.97
N GLU A 146 13.56 6.76 -14.06
CA GLU A 146 14.54 7.63 -13.41
C GLU A 146 14.38 9.08 -13.82
N LYS A 147 14.16 9.38 -15.11
CA LYS A 147 13.89 10.74 -15.61
C LYS A 147 12.69 11.40 -14.94
N ASN A 148 11.72 10.61 -14.47
CA ASN A 148 10.58 11.12 -13.72
C ASN A 148 10.89 11.23 -12.21
N LEU A 149 11.67 10.31 -11.65
CA LEU A 149 12.13 10.37 -10.26
C LEU A 149 13.09 11.55 -10.00
N THR A 150 13.95 11.92 -10.96
CA THR A 150 14.86 13.07 -10.82
C THR A 150 14.15 14.41 -10.65
N LYS A 151 12.85 14.49 -10.95
CA LYS A 151 12.00 15.65 -10.68
C LYS A 151 11.58 15.75 -9.20
N LYS A 152 11.78 14.68 -8.42
CA LYS A 152 11.47 14.61 -6.98
C LYS A 152 12.63 15.12 -6.14
N LYS A 153 12.34 15.55 -4.90
CA LYS A 153 13.38 15.93 -3.95
C LYS A 153 14.17 14.69 -3.53
N LYS A 154 15.40 14.88 -3.07
CA LYS A 154 16.22 13.84 -2.43
C LYS A 154 16.55 14.24 -1.00
N ASP A 155 16.61 13.26 -0.10
CA ASP A 155 17.31 13.39 1.18
C ASP A 155 18.27 12.20 1.37
N GLY A 156 18.82 12.05 2.58
CA GLY A 156 19.78 10.98 2.90
C GLY A 156 19.25 9.55 2.67
N ALA A 157 17.95 9.36 2.47
CA ALA A 157 17.31 8.07 2.20
C ALA A 157 16.81 7.91 0.74
N GLY A 158 17.11 8.86 -0.15
CA GLY A 158 16.76 8.82 -1.57
C GLY A 158 15.61 9.76 -1.95
N TYR A 159 14.88 9.41 -3.01
CA TYR A 159 13.80 10.24 -3.57
C TYR A 159 12.60 10.35 -2.63
N CYS A 160 12.07 11.56 -2.47
CA CYS A 160 10.91 11.80 -1.63
C CYS A 160 10.09 13.04 -1.97
N ASP A 161 8.84 13.01 -1.53
CA ASP A 161 7.99 14.18 -1.38
C ASP A 161 7.65 14.39 0.10
N TYR A 162 7.46 15.65 0.49
CA TYR A 162 7.05 16.04 1.83
C TYR A 162 5.98 17.12 1.74
N PHE A 163 4.90 16.95 2.49
CA PHE A 163 3.78 17.88 2.51
C PHE A 163 3.19 17.98 3.92
N GLU A 164 2.86 19.20 4.33
CA GLU A 164 2.22 19.49 5.62
C GLU A 164 0.85 20.12 5.41
N ALA A 165 -0.06 19.83 6.32
CA ALA A 165 -1.42 20.35 6.31
C ALA A 165 -1.94 20.56 7.74
N ASP A 166 -2.88 21.50 7.87
CA ASP A 166 -3.61 21.77 9.10
C ASP A 166 -4.66 20.69 9.44
N ASN A 167 -5.03 19.84 8.48
CA ASN A 167 -5.99 18.76 8.69
C ASN A 167 -5.77 17.56 7.75
N LEU A 168 -6.35 16.42 8.14
CA LEU A 168 -6.25 15.15 7.41
C LEU A 168 -6.91 15.19 6.03
N THR A 169 -7.94 16.01 5.80
CA THR A 169 -8.62 16.09 4.50
C THR A 169 -7.70 16.68 3.43
N LYS A 170 -7.01 17.78 3.73
CA LYS A 170 -6.02 18.36 2.81
C LYS A 170 -4.85 17.40 2.57
N LEU A 171 -4.43 16.68 3.61
CA LEU A 171 -3.39 15.67 3.51
C LEU A 171 -3.79 14.52 2.58
N ARG A 172 -5.01 13.99 2.73
CA ARG A 172 -5.57 12.94 1.85
C ARG A 172 -5.71 13.43 0.41
N ASN A 173 -6.20 14.64 0.19
CA ASN A 173 -6.30 15.21 -1.15
C ASN A 173 -4.94 15.30 -1.86
N PHE A 174 -3.84 15.43 -1.11
CA PHE A 174 -2.48 15.36 -1.65
C PHE A 174 -2.01 13.93 -1.93
N VAL A 175 -2.30 12.99 -1.01
CA VAL A 175 -1.80 11.60 -1.08
C VAL A 175 -2.60 10.74 -2.05
N ASP A 176 -3.93 10.81 -2.02
CA ASP A 176 -4.81 9.92 -2.77
C ASP A 176 -4.50 9.89 -4.28
N PRO A 177 -4.23 11.02 -4.97
CA PRO A 177 -3.84 10.99 -6.38
C PRO A 177 -2.48 10.33 -6.65
N LEU A 178 -1.61 10.25 -5.64
CA LEU A 178 -0.26 9.69 -5.78
C LEU A 178 -0.24 8.17 -5.57
N ILE A 179 -1.19 7.64 -4.81
CA ILE A 179 -1.28 6.21 -4.48
C ILE A 179 -2.41 5.48 -5.22
N THR A 180 -3.36 6.20 -5.83
CA THR A 180 -4.45 5.59 -6.60
C THR A 180 -4.13 5.52 -8.08
N SER A 181 -4.46 4.39 -8.72
CA SER A 181 -4.41 4.23 -10.17
C SER A 181 -5.60 4.98 -10.79
N ARG A 182 -5.46 6.29 -11.02
CA ARG A 182 -6.43 7.07 -11.79
C ARG A 182 -5.84 7.46 -13.15
N PRO A 183 -6.22 6.77 -14.24
CA PRO A 183 -5.75 7.08 -15.57
C PRO A 183 -6.53 8.25 -16.16
N ASN A 184 -6.17 9.49 -15.84
CA ASN A 184 -6.82 10.67 -16.44
C ASN A 184 -5.85 11.68 -17.08
N SER A 185 -4.62 11.26 -17.41
CA SER A 185 -3.70 12.11 -18.17
C SER A 185 -2.69 11.28 -18.96
N ASN A 186 -2.14 11.85 -20.05
CA ASN A 186 -0.98 11.32 -20.78
C ASN A 186 0.33 11.43 -19.95
N VAL A 187 0.22 11.57 -18.63
CA VAL A 187 1.35 11.77 -17.71
C VAL A 187 1.61 10.46 -16.98
N PRO A 188 2.87 10.01 -16.90
CA PRO A 188 3.24 8.88 -16.06
C PRO A 188 2.81 9.06 -14.62
N THR A 189 2.25 8.02 -14.02
CA THR A 189 1.95 7.98 -12.59
C THR A 189 3.00 7.15 -11.87
N LEU A 190 3.58 7.71 -10.81
CA LEU A 190 4.71 7.10 -10.09
C LEU A 190 4.28 6.21 -8.92
N TRP A 191 2.98 5.95 -8.76
CA TRP A 191 2.43 5.10 -7.70
C TRP A 191 3.12 3.72 -7.61
N PRO A 192 3.55 3.07 -8.71
CA PRO A 192 4.24 1.78 -8.62
C PRO A 192 5.67 1.90 -8.07
N LEU A 193 6.26 3.10 -8.12
CA LEU A 193 7.58 3.37 -7.57
C LEU A 193 7.52 3.87 -6.12
N ILE A 194 6.33 4.05 -5.53
CA ILE A 194 6.23 4.45 -4.13
C ILE A 194 6.60 3.24 -3.26
N LYS A 195 7.68 3.43 -2.50
CA LYS A 195 8.21 2.49 -1.52
C LYS A 195 7.37 2.50 -0.24
N GLN A 196 7.07 3.69 0.28
CA GLN A 196 6.34 3.85 1.53
C GLN A 196 5.72 5.24 1.63
N VAL A 197 4.61 5.31 2.37
CA VAL A 197 3.99 6.56 2.81
C VAL A 197 4.10 6.62 4.32
N VAL A 198 4.56 7.74 4.87
CA VAL A 198 4.73 7.94 6.32
C VAL A 198 3.97 9.18 6.74
N PHE A 199 2.97 9.01 7.59
CA PHE A 199 2.16 10.07 8.16
C PHE A 199 2.71 10.51 9.52
N GLY A 200 2.82 11.81 9.73
CA GLY A 200 3.14 12.42 11.02
C GLY A 200 1.92 13.16 11.57
N ILE A 201 1.43 12.75 12.74
CA ILE A 201 0.19 13.28 13.33
C ILE A 201 0.52 13.94 14.68
N ALA A 202 0.34 15.26 14.76
CA ALA A 202 0.56 16.00 15.98
C ALA A 202 -0.57 15.80 17.00
N GLY A 203 -0.22 15.75 18.29
CA GLY A 203 -1.18 15.64 19.39
C GLY A 203 -1.77 14.25 19.61
N SER A 204 -1.30 13.22 18.90
CA SER A 204 -1.70 11.83 19.13
C SER A 204 -0.89 11.21 20.27
N LYS A 205 -1.49 11.12 21.46
CA LYS A 205 -0.88 10.47 22.64
C LYS A 205 -0.48 9.01 22.40
N ILE A 206 -1.16 8.33 21.48
CA ILE A 206 -0.86 6.94 21.14
C ILE A 206 0.37 6.90 20.24
N LEU A 207 0.38 7.70 19.16
CA LEU A 207 1.46 7.66 18.16
C LEU A 207 2.77 8.31 18.64
N GLU A 208 2.76 8.97 19.80
CA GLU A 208 3.96 9.39 20.53
C GLU A 208 4.76 8.20 21.07
N HIS A 209 4.12 7.04 21.27
CA HIS A 209 4.73 5.85 21.88
C HIS A 209 4.71 4.62 20.98
N ILE A 210 3.85 4.58 19.96
CA ILE A 210 3.76 3.46 19.02
C ILE A 210 3.77 3.93 17.57
N THR A 211 4.30 3.09 16.67
CA THR A 211 4.13 3.24 15.23
C THR A 211 3.11 2.22 14.75
N ILE A 212 2.09 2.68 14.02
CA ILE A 212 1.14 1.78 13.37
C ILE A 212 1.56 1.63 11.90
N VAL A 213 1.63 0.39 11.42
CA VAL A 213 1.99 0.09 10.03
C VAL A 213 0.84 -0.65 9.38
N ASP A 214 0.27 -0.05 8.34
CA ASP A 214 -0.64 -0.70 7.41
C ASP A 214 0.18 -1.31 6.26
N LEU A 215 0.17 -2.64 6.19
CA LEU A 215 0.92 -3.41 5.22
C LEU A 215 0.00 -3.83 4.06
N PRO A 216 0.48 -3.79 2.80
CA PRO A 216 -0.27 -4.38 1.70
C PRO A 216 -0.43 -5.89 1.94
N GLY A 217 -1.51 -6.48 1.41
CA GLY A 217 -1.76 -7.90 1.58
C GLY A 217 -0.60 -8.76 1.07
N ILE A 218 -0.28 -9.86 1.77
CA ILE A 218 0.83 -10.77 1.38
C ILE A 218 0.66 -11.40 -0.02
N SER A 219 -0.56 -11.36 -0.57
CA SER A 219 -0.88 -11.80 -1.92
C SER A 219 -0.48 -10.80 -3.01
N ASP A 220 -0.04 -9.58 -2.67
CA ASP A 220 0.31 -8.49 -3.61
C ASP A 220 1.28 -8.97 -4.70
N THR A 221 0.89 -8.88 -5.97
CA THR A 221 1.66 -9.39 -7.11
C THR A 221 3.06 -8.79 -7.28
N ASN A 222 3.33 -7.65 -6.66
CA ASN A 222 4.61 -6.97 -6.69
C ASN A 222 5.62 -7.60 -5.71
N TYR A 223 6.65 -8.25 -6.26
CA TYR A 223 7.72 -8.90 -5.49
C TYR A 223 8.38 -7.97 -4.47
N THR A 224 8.68 -6.72 -4.86
CA THR A 224 9.29 -5.73 -3.96
C THR A 224 8.40 -5.42 -2.76
N ARG A 225 7.07 -5.36 -2.97
CA ARG A 225 6.09 -5.12 -1.89
C ARG A 225 5.93 -6.34 -0.98
N ARG A 226 5.93 -7.56 -1.54
CA ARG A 226 5.92 -8.80 -0.74
C ARG A 226 7.15 -8.90 0.16
N THR A 227 8.34 -8.67 -0.39
CA THR A 227 9.59 -8.75 0.37
C THR A 227 9.61 -7.74 1.50
N GLN A 228 9.19 -6.48 1.24
CA GLN A 228 9.07 -5.46 2.30
C GLN A 228 8.06 -5.86 3.37
N THR A 229 6.91 -6.41 2.97
CA THR A 229 5.90 -6.90 3.93
C THR A 229 6.48 -8.02 4.80
N SER A 230 7.19 -8.98 4.22
CA SER A 230 7.83 -10.07 4.96
C SER A 230 8.93 -9.58 5.92
N GLU A 231 9.71 -8.57 5.53
CA GLU A 231 10.72 -7.97 6.43
C GLU A 231 10.04 -7.30 7.63
N TYR A 232 8.94 -6.58 7.42
CA TYR A 232 8.19 -5.93 8.50
C TYR A 232 7.56 -6.94 9.47
N LEU A 233 7.01 -8.05 8.96
CA LEU A 233 6.47 -9.12 9.79
C LEU A 233 7.51 -9.75 10.72
N ARG A 234 8.81 -9.65 10.39
CA ARG A 234 9.89 -10.17 11.24
C ARG A 234 10.34 -9.21 12.34
N ILE A 235 10.09 -7.91 12.17
CA ILE A 235 10.59 -6.87 13.08
C ILE A 235 9.49 -6.17 13.88
N CYS A 236 8.21 -6.46 13.61
CA CYS A 236 7.11 -5.86 14.35
C CYS A 236 6.98 -6.42 15.77
N ASP A 237 6.69 -5.56 16.75
CA ASP A 237 6.44 -5.98 18.14
C ASP A 237 5.11 -6.72 18.31
N ALA A 238 4.12 -6.37 17.50
CA ALA A 238 2.80 -6.97 17.50
C ALA A 238 2.21 -6.96 16.09
N LEU A 239 1.46 -8.01 15.76
CA LEU A 239 0.76 -8.16 14.49
C LEU A 239 -0.75 -8.21 14.72
N TRP A 240 -1.49 -7.34 14.02
CA TRP A 240 -2.95 -7.39 13.97
C TRP A 240 -3.41 -7.88 12.59
N ILE A 241 -4.16 -8.99 12.59
CA ILE A 241 -4.71 -9.58 11.38
C ILE A 241 -6.23 -9.42 11.42
N PHE A 242 -6.79 -8.80 10.39
CA PHE A 242 -8.23 -8.62 10.23
C PHE A 242 -8.74 -9.58 9.16
N SER A 243 -9.67 -10.47 9.52
CA SER A 243 -10.39 -11.35 8.57
C SER A 243 -11.86 -11.43 8.97
N LYS A 244 -12.73 -11.83 8.04
CA LYS A 244 -14.14 -12.06 8.38
C LYS A 244 -14.23 -13.25 9.35
N ILE A 245 -15.10 -13.15 10.34
CA ILE A 245 -15.19 -14.13 11.43
C ILE A 245 -15.47 -15.56 10.92
N ASP A 246 -16.18 -15.69 9.81
CA ASP A 246 -16.52 -16.96 9.14
C ASP A 246 -15.36 -17.59 8.37
N ARG A 247 -14.24 -16.87 8.16
CA ARG A 247 -13.11 -17.31 7.34
C ARG A 247 -11.76 -17.27 8.05
N ALA A 248 -11.69 -16.70 9.25
CA ALA A 248 -10.42 -16.50 9.96
C ALA A 248 -9.58 -17.78 10.14
N ALA A 249 -10.22 -18.95 10.32
CA ALA A 249 -9.52 -20.22 10.49
C ALA A 249 -8.97 -20.81 9.17
N ASP A 250 -9.59 -20.49 8.03
CA ASP A 250 -9.27 -21.07 6.72
C ASP A 250 -8.56 -20.09 5.77
N ASP A 251 -8.49 -18.82 6.15
CA ASP A 251 -7.87 -17.77 5.36
C ASP A 251 -6.35 -18.01 5.23
N THR A 252 -5.93 -18.33 4.00
CA THR A 252 -4.52 -18.56 3.65
C THR A 252 -3.65 -17.34 3.93
N THR A 253 -4.24 -16.14 3.94
CA THR A 253 -3.56 -14.88 4.29
C THR A 253 -3.19 -14.86 5.77
N VAL A 254 -4.13 -15.27 6.63
CA VAL A 254 -3.90 -15.40 8.08
C VAL A 254 -2.80 -16.42 8.35
N LYS A 255 -2.88 -17.60 7.72
CA LYS A 255 -1.88 -18.67 7.85
C LYS A 255 -0.48 -18.22 7.39
N GLY A 256 -0.39 -17.53 6.26
CA GLY A 256 0.87 -17.03 5.72
C GLY A 256 1.50 -15.93 6.58
N CYS A 257 0.70 -15.03 7.16
CA CYS A 257 1.19 -14.00 8.07
C CYS A 257 1.73 -14.60 9.37
N SER A 258 1.03 -15.56 9.98
CA SER A 258 1.47 -16.23 11.22
C SER A 258 2.77 -17.02 11.06
N GLN A 259 3.01 -17.64 9.90
CA GLN A 259 4.26 -18.37 9.63
C GLN A 259 5.47 -17.42 9.50
N ASN A 260 5.26 -16.19 9.04
CA ASN A 260 6.34 -15.21 8.82
C ASN A 260 6.75 -14.44 10.09
N THR A 261 5.95 -14.50 11.16
CA THR A 261 6.28 -13.93 12.49
C THR A 261 7.05 -14.89 13.40
N ALA A 262 7.26 -16.15 12.98
CA ALA A 262 7.96 -17.14 13.79
C ALA A 262 9.46 -16.80 13.88
N ASN A 263 9.87 -16.27 15.03
CA ASN A 263 11.26 -16.02 15.37
C ASN A 263 11.99 -17.37 15.63
N PRO A 264 13.21 -17.61 15.10
CA PRO A 264 13.93 -18.88 15.28
C PRO A 264 14.59 -19.05 16.67
N SER A 265 14.08 -18.39 17.72
CA SER A 265 14.72 -18.33 19.05
C SER A 265 13.92 -18.97 20.19
N MET A 266 13.00 -19.91 19.89
CA MET A 266 12.39 -20.78 20.90
C MET A 266 12.45 -22.27 20.52
N GLU A 267 13.63 -22.74 20.14
CA GLU A 267 13.98 -24.15 20.29
C GLU A 267 15.35 -24.25 20.96
N THR A 268 15.34 -24.42 22.28
CA THR A 268 16.29 -25.21 23.08
C THR A 268 15.99 -24.95 24.56
N SER A 269 15.19 -25.84 25.14
CA SER A 269 15.33 -26.24 26.55
C SER A 269 16.23 -27.46 26.60
#